data_AF-A0A1I6HEQ6-F1
#
_entry.id   AF-A0A1I6HEQ6-F1
#
_cell.length_a   1.000
_cell.length_b   1.000
_cell.length_c   1.000
_cell.angle_alpha   90.00
_cell.angle_beta   90.00
_cell.angle_gamma   90.00
#
_symmetry.space_group_name_H-M   'P 1'
#
loop_
_entity.id
_entity.type
_entity.pdbx_description
1 polymer ?
#
loop_
_entity_poly.entity_id
_entity_poly.type
_entity_poly.pdbx_seq_one_letter_code
_entity_poly.pdbx_strand_id
1 'polypeptide(L)'
;MKRYIIILVTGILLSNCTPKKEEPIKITPEELHNSIDKVIDIMIHDIFSPPVASRIFAYPNIAAYEIVAQVNPKYNSLAGQITDLKPIPEMDTISGINPRLSALIAHMNISRQLIFSEDKFDVLQDSLFTQWKATNESEFEASKAYGLKVADHIKEWMGKDNYSQTRTMPKFTVNTDDQTRWQPTPPAYMDGIEPHWSKIRPFIIDSASQFKPIPPPAFSLEKDSDFYKELIEVYNISNEITKNGDESEEVAIAKFWDCNPYVSVTRGHLMFATKKITPGAHWIGITKIASKKVNSDFDDTVYAYTKTSLAIADAFISCWDEKYRSNLIRPETLINQHIDENWKPILQTPPFPEYTSGHSVVSGAAATALTSIYGDNFSFEDDTETPYGLPIRKFNSFNEAADEAALSRMYGGIHYRAAIEVGVGQGRKIGALLESKIKMKNN
;
A
#
# COMPACT_ATOMS: atom_id res chain seq x y z
N MET A 1 46.99 78.80 27.32
CA MET A 1 47.91 77.79 26.74
C MET A 1 47.48 76.41 27.21
N LYS A 2 47.41 75.45 26.27
CA LYS A 2 47.13 74.00 26.43
C LYS A 2 45.66 73.63 26.73
N ARG A 3 45.08 72.57 26.19
CA ARG A 3 45.17 71.75 24.97
C ARG A 3 44.10 70.66 25.20
N TYR A 4 43.35 70.33 24.14
CA TYR A 4 42.47 69.18 23.90
C TYR A 4 42.54 67.96 24.85
N ILE A 5 41.39 67.31 25.09
CA ILE A 5 41.13 65.92 24.66
C ILE A 5 39.62 65.61 24.79
N ILE A 6 39.04 65.33 23.63
CA ILE A 6 37.79 64.63 23.34
C ILE A 6 38.04 63.13 23.52
N ILE A 7 37.08 62.36 24.03
CA ILE A 7 36.70 61.02 23.54
C ILE A 7 35.35 60.67 24.18
N LEU A 8 34.28 60.78 23.39
CA LEU A 8 32.98 60.17 23.66
C LEU A 8 32.95 58.90 22.80
N VAL A 9 33.14 57.73 23.42
CA VAL A 9 33.01 56.44 22.74
C VAL A 9 31.53 56.10 22.65
N THR A 10 30.88 56.50 21.56
CA THR A 10 29.57 55.95 21.18
C THR A 10 29.85 54.82 20.21
N GLY A 11 29.91 53.59 20.74
CA GLY A 11 30.00 52.37 19.95
C GLY A 11 28.72 52.17 19.15
N ILE A 12 28.77 52.55 17.88
CA ILE A 12 27.79 52.15 16.88
C ILE A 12 28.03 50.66 16.60
N LEU A 13 27.30 49.80 17.31
CA LEU A 13 27.08 48.42 16.91
C LEU A 13 26.10 48.44 15.73
N LEU A 14 26.61 48.70 14.53
CA LEU A 14 25.91 48.31 13.31
C LEU A 14 26.03 46.78 13.22
N SER A 15 25.05 46.09 13.80
CA SER A 15 24.73 44.72 13.43
C SER A 15 24.50 44.69 11.93
N ASN A 16 25.50 44.18 11.23
CA ASN A 16 25.48 43.94 9.80
C ASN A 16 24.51 42.79 9.52
N CYS A 17 23.19 43.04 9.66
CA CYS A 17 22.15 42.16 9.13
C CYS A 17 22.13 42.33 7.62
N THR A 18 23.10 41.74 6.94
CA THR A 18 22.88 41.38 5.54
C THR A 18 21.76 40.34 5.55
N PRO A 19 20.60 40.58 4.91
CA PRO A 19 19.59 39.55 4.81
C PRO A 19 20.25 38.34 4.16
N LYS A 20 20.29 37.23 4.91
CA LYS A 20 20.75 35.94 4.40
C LYS A 20 19.92 35.72 3.14
N LYS A 21 20.55 35.62 1.97
CA LYS A 21 19.81 35.32 0.74
C LYS A 21 19.12 33.98 0.97
N GLU A 22 17.80 34.01 1.14
CA GLU A 22 16.99 32.82 1.32
C GLU A 22 17.03 32.07 -0.02
N GLU A 23 17.67 30.90 -0.02
CA GLU A 23 17.69 30.04 -1.20
C GLU A 23 16.33 29.33 -1.32
N PRO A 24 15.81 29.11 -2.54
CA PRO A 24 14.56 28.38 -2.70
C PRO A 24 14.73 26.93 -2.20
N ILE A 25 13.75 26.45 -1.45
CA ILE A 25 13.71 25.09 -0.94
C ILE A 25 13.49 24.13 -2.13
N LYS A 26 14.48 23.27 -2.38
CA LYS A 26 14.41 22.28 -3.45
C LYS A 26 13.86 20.98 -2.91
N ILE A 27 12.70 20.59 -3.44
CA ILE A 27 12.06 19.31 -3.12
C ILE A 27 12.36 18.29 -4.21
N THR A 28 12.71 17.09 -3.78
CA THR A 28 13.09 15.98 -4.66
C THR A 28 12.18 14.76 -4.45
N PRO A 29 12.07 13.85 -5.45
CA PRO A 29 11.36 12.58 -5.27
C PRO A 29 11.84 11.77 -4.06
N GLU A 30 13.12 11.87 -3.70
CA GLU A 30 13.70 11.12 -2.60
C GLU A 30 13.05 11.44 -1.25
N GLU A 31 12.65 12.69 -1.02
CA GLU A 31 11.98 13.06 0.23
C GLU A 31 10.57 12.44 0.32
N LEU A 32 9.88 12.30 -0.82
CA LEU A 32 8.61 11.57 -0.89
C LEU A 32 8.83 10.06 -0.68
N HIS A 33 9.83 9.47 -1.34
CA HIS A 33 10.21 8.07 -1.12
C HIS A 33 10.50 7.79 0.36
N ASN A 34 11.26 8.66 1.02
CA ASN A 34 11.58 8.54 2.44
C ASN A 34 10.34 8.68 3.33
N SER A 35 9.40 9.57 2.99
CA SER A 35 8.12 9.67 3.71
C SER A 35 7.30 8.38 3.58
N ILE A 36 7.29 7.76 2.41
CA ILE A 36 6.55 6.50 2.16
C ILE A 36 7.26 5.32 2.85
N ASP A 37 8.59 5.23 2.76
CA ASP A 37 9.37 4.20 3.45
C ASP A 37 9.16 4.28 4.96
N LYS A 38 9.12 5.50 5.51
CA LYS A 38 8.84 5.71 6.93
C LYS A 38 7.44 5.24 7.33
N VAL A 39 6.42 5.47 6.51
CA VAL A 39 5.07 4.96 6.81
C VAL A 39 5.01 3.43 6.71
N ILE A 40 5.75 2.82 5.77
CA ILE A 40 5.88 1.36 5.66
C ILE A 40 6.48 0.77 6.93
N ASP A 41 7.61 1.30 7.40
CA ASP A 41 8.27 0.84 8.63
C ASP A 41 7.34 0.91 9.85
N ILE A 42 6.58 2.00 9.97
CA ILE A 42 5.61 2.19 11.05
C ILE A 42 4.45 1.22 10.89
N MET A 43 3.96 0.96 9.67
CA MET A 43 2.87 0.01 9.46
C MET A 43 3.24 -1.42 9.87
N ILE A 44 4.49 -1.83 9.65
CA ILE A 44 5.02 -3.11 10.14
C ILE A 44 5.03 -3.13 11.67
N HIS A 45 5.50 -2.04 12.28
CA HIS A 45 5.55 -1.92 13.74
C HIS A 45 4.15 -1.93 14.38
N ASP A 46 3.20 -1.24 13.77
CA ASP A 46 1.82 -1.08 14.26
C ASP A 46 0.91 -2.26 13.83
N ILE A 47 1.44 -3.21 13.05
CA ILE A 47 0.77 -4.44 12.59
C ILE A 47 -0.52 -4.13 11.83
N PHE A 48 -0.44 -3.20 10.87
CA PHE A 48 -1.58 -2.91 10.01
C PHE A 48 -1.89 -4.06 9.04
N SER A 49 -3.18 -4.32 8.85
CA SER A 49 -3.64 -5.36 7.92
C SER A 49 -3.42 -4.95 6.46
N PRO A 50 -3.29 -5.92 5.52
CA PRO A 50 -3.18 -5.63 4.10
C PRO A 50 -4.23 -4.65 3.54
N PRO A 51 -5.55 -4.82 3.78
CA PRO A 51 -6.54 -3.88 3.30
C PRO A 51 -6.40 -2.49 3.95
N VAL A 52 -6.11 -2.39 5.25
CA VAL A 52 -5.94 -1.09 5.91
C VAL A 52 -4.70 -0.37 5.40
N ALA A 53 -3.60 -1.08 5.15
CA ALA A 53 -2.37 -0.51 4.57
C ALA A 53 -2.65 0.18 3.22
N SER A 54 -3.50 -0.40 2.37
CA SER A 54 -3.88 0.24 1.09
C SER A 54 -4.52 1.62 1.26
N ARG A 55 -5.37 1.75 2.29
CA ARG A 55 -6.01 3.02 2.66
C ARG A 55 -4.98 4.04 3.15
N ILE A 56 -3.99 3.58 3.93
CA ILE A 56 -2.90 4.41 4.45
C ILE A 56 -2.05 5.01 3.32
N PHE A 57 -1.86 4.29 2.21
CA PHE A 57 -1.14 4.82 1.06
C PHE A 57 -1.97 5.77 0.19
N ALA A 58 -3.25 5.47 -0.05
CA ALA A 58 -4.04 6.20 -1.05
C ALA A 58 -4.26 7.68 -0.68
N TYR A 59 -4.73 7.95 0.55
CA TYR A 59 -5.11 9.32 0.95
C TYR A 59 -3.95 10.33 0.96
N PRO A 60 -2.76 10.03 1.54
CA PRO A 60 -1.60 10.92 1.46
C PRO A 60 -1.18 11.25 0.03
N ASN A 61 -1.16 10.25 -0.84
CA ASN A 61 -0.78 10.41 -2.24
C ASN A 61 -1.79 11.30 -2.99
N ILE A 62 -3.09 11.12 -2.77
CA ILE A 62 -4.13 11.99 -3.33
C ILE A 62 -3.94 13.44 -2.85
N ALA A 63 -3.63 13.67 -1.56
CA ALA A 63 -3.42 15.01 -1.03
C ALA A 63 -2.24 15.73 -1.73
N ALA A 64 -1.12 15.04 -1.90
CA ALA A 64 0.03 15.58 -2.65
C ALA A 64 -0.31 15.80 -4.13
N TYR A 65 -1.01 14.85 -4.75
CA TYR A 65 -1.35 14.89 -6.17
C TYR A 65 -2.28 16.04 -6.51
N GLU A 66 -3.29 16.34 -5.69
CA GLU A 66 -4.19 17.45 -5.96
C GLU A 66 -3.46 18.81 -5.95
N ILE A 67 -2.44 18.97 -5.10
CA ILE A 67 -1.59 20.17 -5.10
C ILE A 67 -0.77 20.25 -6.40
N VAL A 68 -0.17 19.12 -6.83
CA VAL A 68 0.59 19.04 -8.09
C VAL A 68 -0.32 19.35 -9.28
N ALA A 69 -1.51 18.77 -9.34
CA ALA A 69 -2.46 18.95 -10.43
C ALA A 69 -3.02 20.39 -10.52
N GLN A 70 -3.01 21.15 -9.43
CA GLN A 70 -3.42 22.55 -9.48
C GLN A 70 -2.39 23.43 -10.21
N VAL A 71 -1.10 23.13 -10.08
CA VAL A 71 -0.01 24.00 -10.58
C VAL A 71 0.65 23.49 -11.86
N ASN A 72 0.56 22.20 -12.13
CA ASN A 72 1.19 21.58 -13.29
C ASN A 72 0.13 21.14 -14.31
N PRO A 73 0.01 21.83 -15.46
CA PRO A 73 -1.05 21.58 -16.45
C PRO A 73 -0.94 20.21 -17.15
N LYS A 74 0.15 19.48 -16.94
CA LYS A 74 0.30 18.09 -17.37
C LYS A 74 -0.66 17.16 -16.63
N TYR A 75 -1.06 17.49 -15.40
CA TYR A 75 -1.92 16.67 -14.57
C TYR A 75 -3.29 17.31 -14.33
N ASN A 76 -4.32 16.49 -14.29
CA ASN A 76 -5.70 16.90 -14.00
C ASN A 76 -6.08 16.50 -12.58
N SER A 77 -6.83 17.36 -11.90
CA SER A 77 -7.39 17.06 -10.58
C SER A 77 -8.29 15.82 -10.62
N LEU A 78 -8.22 15.02 -9.57
CA LEU A 78 -9.09 13.87 -9.31
C LEU A 78 -10.48 14.30 -8.81
N ALA A 79 -10.67 15.56 -8.43
CA ALA A 79 -11.95 16.08 -7.99
C ALA A 79 -13.02 15.88 -9.08
N GLY A 80 -14.15 15.30 -8.70
CA GLY A 80 -15.22 14.91 -9.63
C GLY A 80 -14.92 13.67 -10.48
N GLN A 81 -13.72 13.08 -10.41
CA GLN A 81 -13.37 11.82 -11.06
C GLN A 81 -13.44 10.63 -10.09
N ILE A 82 -12.98 10.82 -8.84
CA ILE A 82 -13.07 9.82 -7.77
C ILE A 82 -14.21 10.13 -6.80
N THR A 83 -14.78 9.10 -6.18
CA THR A 83 -16.02 9.17 -5.39
C THR A 83 -15.99 10.26 -4.32
N ASP A 84 -16.94 11.19 -4.40
CA ASP A 84 -17.19 12.29 -3.46
C ASP A 84 -16.04 13.30 -3.25
N LEU A 85 -14.93 13.22 -4.02
CA LEU A 85 -13.84 14.19 -3.88
C LEU A 85 -14.24 15.52 -4.52
N LYS A 86 -14.18 16.57 -3.70
CA LYS A 86 -14.39 17.96 -4.12
C LYS A 86 -13.06 18.66 -4.39
N PRO A 87 -13.03 19.72 -5.22
CA PRO A 87 -11.82 20.50 -5.47
C PRO A 87 -11.17 20.97 -4.17
N ILE A 88 -9.84 20.88 -4.10
CA ILE A 88 -9.06 21.37 -2.96
C ILE A 88 -9.08 22.91 -2.92
N PRO A 89 -8.78 23.53 -1.76
CA PRO A 89 -8.66 24.99 -1.68
C PRO A 89 -7.62 25.53 -2.64
N GLU A 90 -7.96 26.59 -3.38
CA GLU A 90 -7.04 27.13 -4.38
C GLU A 90 -5.76 27.71 -3.75
N MET A 91 -4.62 27.40 -4.36
CA MET A 91 -3.33 28.01 -4.05
C MET A 91 -3.29 29.50 -4.45
N ASP A 92 -2.83 30.35 -3.54
CA ASP A 92 -2.52 31.74 -3.85
C ASP A 92 -1.15 31.83 -4.55
N THR A 93 -1.18 32.16 -5.84
CA THR A 93 0.03 32.27 -6.67
C THR A 93 0.95 33.43 -6.29
N ILE A 94 0.49 34.38 -5.47
CA ILE A 94 1.25 35.58 -5.10
C ILE A 94 2.09 35.36 -3.82
N SER A 95 1.76 34.36 -3.00
CA SER A 95 2.24 34.25 -1.62
C SER A 95 3.58 33.54 -1.41
N GLY A 96 4.40 33.36 -2.46
CA GLY A 96 5.72 32.70 -2.33
C GLY A 96 5.64 31.22 -1.89
N ILE A 97 4.51 30.56 -2.16
CA ILE A 97 4.31 29.14 -1.85
C ILE A 97 5.14 28.28 -2.81
N ASN A 98 5.79 27.26 -2.26
CA ASN A 98 6.43 26.19 -3.00
C ASN A 98 5.47 24.99 -3.09
N PRO A 99 4.90 24.71 -4.28
CA PRO A 99 3.87 23.68 -4.42
C PRO A 99 4.34 22.27 -4.02
N ARG A 100 5.59 21.92 -4.34
CA ARG A 100 6.14 20.58 -4.05
C ARG A 100 6.39 20.39 -2.56
N LEU A 101 6.83 21.45 -1.88
CA LEU A 101 6.93 21.45 -0.42
C LEU A 101 5.55 21.32 0.23
N SER A 102 4.56 22.07 -0.23
CA SER A 102 3.17 21.92 0.24
C SER A 102 2.63 20.50 0.00
N ALA A 103 2.90 19.90 -1.16
CA ALA A 103 2.49 18.55 -1.49
C ALA A 103 3.11 17.51 -0.54
N LEU A 104 4.42 17.61 -0.29
CA LEU A 104 5.11 16.72 0.65
C LEU A 104 4.63 16.91 2.10
N ILE A 105 4.36 18.15 2.52
CA ILE A 105 3.79 18.45 3.84
C ILE A 105 2.39 17.85 3.97
N ALA A 106 1.54 17.98 2.96
CA ALA A 106 0.20 17.39 2.94
C ALA A 106 0.27 15.85 3.03
N HIS A 107 1.15 15.24 2.25
CA HIS A 107 1.41 13.79 2.31
C HIS A 107 1.83 13.34 3.71
N MET A 108 2.85 13.99 4.28
CA MET A 108 3.35 13.67 5.63
C MET A 108 2.27 13.84 6.69
N ASN A 109 1.49 14.92 6.63
CA ASN A 109 0.46 15.21 7.61
C ASN A 109 -0.69 14.19 7.59
N ILE A 110 -1.15 13.76 6.41
CA ILE A 110 -2.17 12.71 6.31
C ILE A 110 -1.60 11.34 6.71
N SER A 111 -0.36 11.02 6.28
CA SER A 111 0.32 9.78 6.66
C SER A 111 0.41 9.64 8.18
N ARG A 112 0.84 10.72 8.86
CA ARG A 112 0.97 10.76 10.32
C ARG A 112 -0.36 10.48 11.04
N GLN A 113 -1.49 10.92 10.49
CA GLN A 113 -2.82 10.74 11.10
C GLN A 113 -3.44 9.36 10.85
N LEU A 114 -2.84 8.57 9.95
CA LEU A 114 -3.35 7.28 9.52
C LEU A 114 -2.66 6.09 10.20
N ILE A 115 -1.58 6.35 10.95
CA ILE A 115 -0.81 5.36 11.72
C ILE A 115 -1.00 5.58 13.24
N PHE A 116 -0.62 4.60 14.07
CA PHE A 116 -0.78 4.72 15.53
C PHE A 116 0.44 5.33 16.21
N SER A 117 1.65 4.93 15.80
CA SER A 117 2.90 5.46 16.36
C SER A 117 3.29 6.81 15.73
N GLU A 118 2.48 7.85 15.93
CA GLU A 118 2.67 9.19 15.35
C GLU A 118 4.05 9.78 15.68
N ASP A 119 4.53 9.55 16.90
CA ASP A 119 5.82 9.99 17.43
C ASP A 119 7.00 9.51 16.56
N LYS A 120 6.90 8.31 15.99
CA LYS A 120 7.94 7.77 15.11
C LYS A 120 8.01 8.52 13.79
N PHE A 121 6.87 9.01 13.30
CA PHE A 121 6.79 9.79 12.07
C PHE A 121 7.22 11.24 12.32
N ASP A 122 6.90 11.80 13.49
CA ASP A 122 7.29 13.16 13.90
C ASP A 122 8.81 13.38 13.81
N VAL A 123 9.63 12.37 14.13
CA VAL A 123 11.10 12.44 13.98
C VAL A 123 11.54 12.81 12.55
N LEU A 124 10.90 12.22 11.53
CA LEU A 124 11.21 12.55 10.13
C LEU A 124 10.72 13.96 9.80
N GLN A 125 9.48 14.26 10.18
CA GLN A 125 8.85 15.55 9.87
C GLN A 125 9.60 16.72 10.50
N ASP A 126 9.95 16.62 11.78
CA ASP A 126 10.65 17.69 12.52
C ASP A 126 12.07 17.91 11.99
N SER A 127 12.76 16.85 11.58
CA SER A 127 14.06 16.93 10.92
C SER A 127 13.97 17.73 9.62
N LEU A 128 13.02 17.39 8.75
CA LEU A 128 12.81 18.09 7.48
C LEU A 128 12.35 19.54 7.69
N PHE A 129 11.43 19.77 8.62
CA PHE A 129 10.93 21.11 8.95
C PHE A 129 12.06 22.01 9.47
N THR A 130 12.93 21.49 10.32
CA THR A 130 14.10 22.23 10.81
C THR A 130 15.03 22.62 9.66
N GLN A 131 15.28 21.71 8.72
CA GLN A 131 16.12 21.96 7.56
C GLN A 131 15.52 23.01 6.61
N TRP A 132 14.24 22.85 6.25
CA TRP A 132 13.55 23.75 5.33
C TRP A 132 13.41 25.15 5.94
N LYS A 133 13.05 25.25 7.23
CA LYS A 133 12.98 26.52 7.96
C LYS A 133 14.33 27.23 8.03
N ALA A 134 15.43 26.49 8.18
CA ALA A 134 16.79 27.07 8.18
C ALA A 134 17.25 27.55 6.78
N THR A 135 16.64 27.01 5.73
CA THR A 135 16.94 27.34 4.32
C THR A 135 16.19 28.60 3.89
N ASN A 136 14.87 28.61 4.10
CA ASN A 136 13.98 29.72 3.79
C ASN A 136 12.74 29.65 4.67
N GLU A 137 12.72 30.42 5.76
CA GLU A 137 11.63 30.39 6.73
C GLU A 137 10.32 30.90 6.12
N SER A 138 10.39 31.97 5.32
CA SER A 138 9.21 32.59 4.70
C SER A 138 8.49 31.64 3.74
N GLU A 139 9.25 31.02 2.82
CA GLU A 139 8.73 30.02 1.88
C GLU A 139 8.21 28.78 2.63
N PHE A 140 8.93 28.31 3.65
CA PHE A 140 8.52 27.15 4.45
C PHE A 140 7.18 27.38 5.16
N GLU A 141 7.02 28.48 5.92
CA GLU A 141 5.80 28.72 6.68
C GLU A 141 4.60 28.95 5.74
N ALA A 142 4.78 29.66 4.61
CA ALA A 142 3.74 29.83 3.60
C ALA A 142 3.32 28.49 2.97
N SER A 143 4.30 27.66 2.58
CA SER A 143 4.05 26.36 1.96
C SER A 143 3.43 25.37 2.94
N LYS A 144 3.85 25.39 4.21
CA LYS A 144 3.29 24.58 5.28
C LYS A 144 1.83 24.95 5.56
N ALA A 145 1.52 26.24 5.69
CA ALA A 145 0.16 26.69 5.92
C ALA A 145 -0.79 26.21 4.81
N TYR A 146 -0.37 26.31 3.55
CA TYR A 146 -1.17 25.83 2.42
C TYR A 146 -1.27 24.29 2.39
N GLY A 147 -0.15 23.57 2.57
CA GLY A 147 -0.15 22.10 2.61
C GLY A 147 -1.07 21.53 3.70
N LEU A 148 -1.06 22.13 4.90
CA LEU A 148 -1.96 21.76 5.99
C LEU A 148 -3.43 22.07 5.68
N LYS A 149 -3.71 23.20 5.02
CA LYS A 149 -5.07 23.54 4.58
C LYS A 149 -5.64 22.51 3.60
N VAL A 150 -4.82 22.00 2.68
CA VAL A 150 -5.22 20.91 1.78
C VAL A 150 -5.36 19.59 2.53
N ALA A 151 -4.45 19.29 3.46
CA ALA A 151 -4.56 18.11 4.30
C ALA A 151 -5.88 18.10 5.11
N ASP A 152 -6.29 19.22 5.69
CA ASP A 152 -7.57 19.31 6.41
C ASP A 152 -8.77 19.00 5.50
N HIS A 153 -8.79 19.52 4.27
CA HIS A 153 -9.83 19.20 3.28
C HIS A 153 -9.87 17.71 2.93
N ILE A 154 -8.71 17.09 2.69
CA ILE A 154 -8.62 15.65 2.39
C ILE A 154 -9.01 14.81 3.61
N LYS A 155 -8.64 15.23 4.83
CA LYS A 155 -9.02 14.59 6.08
C LYS A 155 -10.54 14.59 6.27
N GLU A 156 -11.21 15.69 5.98
CA GLU A 156 -12.67 15.77 6.06
C GLU A 156 -13.37 14.80 5.08
N TRP A 157 -12.84 14.66 3.86
CA TRP A 157 -13.35 13.71 2.87
C TRP A 157 -13.03 12.26 3.24
N MET A 158 -11.83 12.01 3.77
CA MET A 158 -11.38 10.71 4.29
C MET A 158 -12.21 10.25 5.49
N GLY A 159 -12.60 11.16 6.39
CA GLY A 159 -13.41 10.84 7.57
C GLY A 159 -14.85 10.41 7.26
N LYS A 160 -15.27 10.47 5.98
CA LYS A 160 -16.60 10.10 5.49
C LYS A 160 -16.60 8.80 4.68
N ASP A 161 -15.50 8.05 4.68
CA ASP A 161 -15.34 6.83 3.89
C ASP A 161 -15.85 5.55 4.57
N ASN A 162 -16.54 5.71 5.70
CA ASN A 162 -17.09 4.64 6.54
C ASN A 162 -16.05 3.84 7.36
N TYR A 163 -14.75 4.19 7.31
CA TYR A 163 -13.72 3.46 8.06
C TYR A 163 -13.95 3.48 9.57
N SER A 164 -14.21 4.65 10.16
CA SER A 164 -14.45 4.79 11.61
C SER A 164 -15.65 3.98 12.10
N GLN A 165 -16.72 3.94 11.31
CA GLN A 165 -17.94 3.18 11.62
C GLN A 165 -17.66 1.68 11.63
N THR A 166 -16.90 1.17 10.64
CA THR A 166 -16.56 -0.26 10.58
C THR A 166 -15.73 -0.77 11.76
N ARG A 167 -15.00 0.10 12.47
CA ARG A 167 -14.19 -0.30 13.64
C ARG A 167 -15.01 -0.85 14.80
N THR A 168 -16.31 -0.56 14.84
CA THR A 168 -17.24 -1.01 15.89
C THR A 168 -18.25 -2.06 15.41
N MET A 169 -18.15 -2.49 14.15
CA MET A 169 -19.03 -3.52 13.61
C MET A 169 -18.65 -4.90 14.19
N PRO A 170 -19.61 -5.86 14.26
CA PRO A 170 -19.36 -7.19 14.79
C PRO A 170 -18.23 -7.92 14.07
N LYS A 171 -17.51 -8.77 14.80
CA LYS A 171 -16.53 -9.69 14.22
C LYS A 171 -17.19 -10.71 13.28
N PHE A 172 -16.38 -11.35 12.44
CA PHE A 172 -16.85 -12.47 11.60
C PHE A 172 -17.38 -13.62 12.47
N THR A 173 -18.57 -14.12 12.16
CA THR A 173 -19.14 -15.29 12.84
C THR A 173 -18.66 -16.56 12.17
N VAL A 174 -17.84 -17.33 12.88
CA VAL A 174 -17.40 -18.67 12.46
C VAL A 174 -18.55 -19.66 12.67
N ASN A 175 -18.80 -20.50 11.68
CA ASN A 175 -19.75 -21.61 11.77
C ASN A 175 -19.03 -22.90 11.39
N THR A 176 -18.62 -23.68 12.40
CA THR A 176 -17.87 -24.93 12.21
C THR A 176 -18.72 -26.09 11.70
N ASP A 177 -20.05 -26.00 11.84
CA ASP A 177 -20.98 -27.04 11.36
C ASP A 177 -21.13 -27.02 9.84
N ASP A 178 -20.80 -25.90 9.20
CA ASP A 178 -20.79 -25.75 7.75
C ASP A 178 -19.35 -25.93 7.21
N GLN A 179 -19.08 -27.11 6.67
CA GLN A 179 -17.76 -27.51 6.15
C GLN A 179 -17.28 -26.65 4.96
N THR A 180 -18.19 -25.91 4.31
CA THR A 180 -17.82 -25.03 3.20
C THR A 180 -17.21 -23.71 3.68
N ARG A 181 -17.48 -23.34 4.94
CA ARG A 181 -17.17 -22.02 5.48
C ARG A 181 -15.78 -21.96 6.09
N TRP A 182 -15.15 -20.80 5.94
CA TRP A 182 -13.86 -20.48 6.52
C TRP A 182 -13.86 -20.63 8.04
N GLN A 183 -12.77 -21.22 8.52
CA GLN A 183 -12.45 -21.39 9.93
C GLN A 183 -11.08 -20.76 10.21
N PRO A 184 -10.88 -20.18 11.40
CA PRO A 184 -9.55 -19.77 11.84
C PRO A 184 -8.56 -20.94 11.76
N THR A 185 -7.36 -20.67 11.27
CA THR A 185 -6.33 -21.70 11.06
C THR A 185 -5.23 -21.64 12.14
N PRO A 186 -4.57 -22.77 12.44
CA PRO A 186 -3.38 -22.79 13.29
C PRO A 186 -2.25 -21.92 12.75
N PRO A 187 -1.25 -21.61 13.59
CA PRO A 187 -1.19 -21.82 15.04
C PRO A 187 -2.02 -20.82 15.86
N ALA A 188 -2.37 -19.66 15.30
CA ALA A 188 -2.89 -18.53 16.07
C ALA A 188 -4.43 -18.49 16.18
N TYR A 189 -5.16 -19.13 15.25
CA TYR A 189 -6.63 -19.14 15.22
C TYR A 189 -7.25 -17.74 15.34
N MET A 190 -6.64 -16.75 14.67
CA MET A 190 -7.10 -15.37 14.69
C MET A 190 -8.46 -15.21 14.01
N ASP A 191 -9.25 -14.26 14.50
CA ASP A 191 -10.49 -13.84 13.85
C ASP A 191 -10.24 -13.36 12.42
N GLY A 192 -11.25 -13.53 11.56
CA GLY A 192 -11.21 -13.06 10.16
C GLY A 192 -10.93 -11.56 10.09
N ILE A 193 -9.88 -11.19 9.35
CA ILE A 193 -9.43 -9.80 9.24
C ILE A 193 -10.34 -8.96 8.32
N GLU A 194 -10.86 -7.86 8.87
CA GLU A 194 -11.66 -6.86 8.16
C GLU A 194 -12.93 -7.39 7.46
N PRO A 195 -13.86 -8.05 8.16
CA PRO A 195 -15.06 -8.66 7.56
C PRO A 195 -15.99 -7.67 6.86
N HIS A 196 -15.88 -6.39 7.19
CA HIS A 196 -16.70 -5.31 6.65
C HIS A 196 -15.94 -4.40 5.69
N TRP A 197 -14.79 -4.83 5.14
CA TRP A 197 -13.99 -3.98 4.25
C TRP A 197 -14.76 -3.58 2.97
N SER A 198 -15.72 -4.39 2.54
CA SER A 198 -16.64 -4.06 1.44
C SER A 198 -17.59 -2.89 1.73
N LYS A 199 -17.61 -2.39 2.97
CA LYS A 199 -18.39 -1.21 3.38
C LYS A 199 -17.60 0.10 3.31
N ILE A 200 -16.29 0.04 3.07
CA ILE A 200 -15.47 1.23 2.85
C ILE A 200 -15.86 1.86 1.52
N ARG A 201 -15.92 3.20 1.46
CA ARG A 201 -16.19 3.93 0.22
C ARG A 201 -15.06 3.65 -0.79
N PRO A 202 -15.35 3.10 -1.97
CA PRO A 202 -14.35 2.95 -3.02
C PRO A 202 -14.01 4.29 -3.68
N PHE A 203 -12.83 4.38 -4.29
CA PHE A 203 -12.37 5.59 -4.97
C PHE A 203 -12.83 5.66 -6.42
N ILE A 204 -12.71 4.57 -7.17
CA ILE A 204 -12.90 4.50 -8.62
C ILE A 204 -14.10 3.61 -8.96
N ILE A 205 -14.23 2.46 -8.30
CA ILE A 205 -15.32 1.51 -8.55
C ILE A 205 -16.65 2.05 -8.01
N ASP A 206 -17.73 1.84 -8.76
CA ASP A 206 -19.06 2.37 -8.43
C ASP A 206 -19.67 1.70 -7.19
N SER A 207 -19.26 0.46 -6.92
CA SER A 207 -19.60 -0.29 -5.70
C SER A 207 -18.56 -1.38 -5.44
N ALA A 208 -18.46 -1.83 -4.18
CA ALA A 208 -17.54 -2.91 -3.80
C ALA A 208 -17.74 -4.21 -4.62
N SER A 209 -18.96 -4.44 -5.11
CA SER A 209 -19.34 -5.63 -5.88
C SER A 209 -19.31 -5.44 -7.40
N GLN A 210 -18.84 -4.29 -7.91
CA GLN A 210 -18.76 -4.02 -9.36
C GLN A 210 -17.96 -5.11 -10.11
N PHE A 211 -16.88 -5.61 -9.50
CA PHE A 211 -16.05 -6.68 -10.03
C PHE A 211 -16.23 -8.00 -9.30
N LYS A 212 -17.45 -8.29 -8.82
CA LYS A 212 -17.79 -9.60 -8.29
C LYS A 212 -17.41 -10.69 -9.31
N PRO A 213 -16.51 -11.63 -8.97
CA PRO A 213 -16.10 -12.67 -9.89
C PRO A 213 -17.17 -13.76 -10.06
N ILE A 214 -16.89 -14.74 -10.91
CA ILE A 214 -17.62 -16.01 -10.88
C ILE A 214 -17.47 -16.65 -9.49
N PRO A 215 -18.44 -17.45 -9.01
CA PRO A 215 -18.29 -18.16 -7.74
C PRO A 215 -17.14 -19.19 -7.81
N PRO A 216 -16.54 -19.57 -6.67
CA PRO A 216 -15.57 -20.67 -6.64
C PRO A 216 -16.22 -21.99 -7.07
N PRO A 217 -15.43 -23.01 -7.46
CA PRO A 217 -15.93 -24.36 -7.66
C PRO A 217 -16.78 -24.82 -6.47
N ALA A 218 -17.92 -25.43 -6.75
CA ALA A 218 -18.84 -25.87 -5.70
C ALA A 218 -18.15 -26.89 -4.79
N PHE A 219 -18.19 -26.64 -3.48
CA PHE A 219 -17.59 -27.53 -2.49
C PHE A 219 -18.10 -28.96 -2.65
N SER A 220 -17.17 -29.90 -2.77
CA SER A 220 -17.44 -31.34 -2.78
C SER A 220 -16.17 -32.10 -2.46
N LEU A 221 -16.29 -33.17 -1.67
CA LEU A 221 -15.19 -34.10 -1.40
C LEU A 221 -15.23 -35.33 -2.32
N GLU A 222 -16.14 -35.34 -3.31
CA GLU A 222 -16.17 -36.37 -4.35
C GLU A 222 -14.99 -36.21 -5.30
N LYS A 223 -14.30 -37.31 -5.60
CA LYS A 223 -13.00 -37.31 -6.29
C LYS A 223 -13.02 -36.74 -7.71
N ASP A 224 -14.17 -36.80 -8.36
CA ASP A 224 -14.39 -36.32 -9.73
C ASP A 224 -14.87 -34.86 -9.78
N SER A 225 -15.20 -34.25 -8.64
CA SER A 225 -15.60 -32.85 -8.55
C SER A 225 -14.42 -31.89 -8.81
N ASP A 226 -14.72 -30.71 -9.34
CA ASP A 226 -13.68 -29.72 -9.66
C ASP A 226 -13.03 -29.15 -8.39
N PHE A 227 -13.80 -28.97 -7.31
CA PHE A 227 -13.26 -28.54 -6.02
C PHE A 227 -12.24 -29.55 -5.46
N TYR A 228 -12.55 -30.85 -5.49
CA TYR A 228 -11.62 -31.88 -4.99
C TYR A 228 -10.35 -31.96 -5.83
N LYS A 229 -10.44 -31.77 -7.16
CA LYS A 229 -9.26 -31.70 -8.04
C LYS A 229 -8.34 -30.54 -7.64
N GLU A 230 -8.89 -29.35 -7.38
CA GLU A 230 -8.08 -28.21 -6.92
C GLU A 230 -7.51 -28.44 -5.51
N LEU A 231 -8.25 -29.08 -4.61
CA LEU A 231 -7.75 -29.46 -3.28
C LEU A 231 -6.54 -30.42 -3.36
N ILE A 232 -6.64 -31.45 -4.20
CA ILE A 232 -5.57 -32.42 -4.41
C ILE A 232 -4.39 -31.81 -5.18
N GLU A 233 -4.64 -30.85 -6.07
CA GLU A 233 -3.57 -30.09 -6.72
C GLU A 233 -2.69 -29.38 -5.69
N VAL A 234 -3.30 -28.65 -4.74
CA VAL A 234 -2.57 -27.96 -3.66
C VAL A 234 -1.75 -28.95 -2.82
N TYR A 235 -2.36 -30.08 -2.44
CA TYR A 235 -1.70 -31.14 -1.68
C TYR A 235 -0.48 -31.71 -2.43
N ASN A 236 -0.66 -32.08 -3.69
CA ASN A 236 0.39 -32.71 -4.51
C ASN A 236 1.55 -31.75 -4.77
N ILE A 237 1.28 -30.49 -5.15
CA ILE A 237 2.32 -29.49 -5.40
C ILE A 237 3.14 -29.26 -4.12
N SER A 238 2.48 -29.12 -2.98
CA SER A 238 3.19 -28.87 -1.71
C SER A 238 4.07 -30.05 -1.30
N ASN A 239 3.61 -31.29 -1.53
CA ASN A 239 4.42 -32.49 -1.29
C ASN A 239 5.60 -32.61 -2.25
N GLU A 240 5.42 -32.25 -3.52
CA GLU A 240 6.50 -32.21 -4.51
C GLU A 240 7.57 -31.20 -4.11
N ILE A 241 7.16 -29.99 -3.73
CA ILE A 241 8.07 -28.94 -3.22
C ILE A 241 8.82 -29.43 -1.97
N THR A 242 8.12 -30.04 -1.02
CA THR A 242 8.72 -30.59 0.21
C THR A 242 9.76 -31.68 -0.10
N LYS A 243 9.49 -32.51 -1.12
CA LYS A 243 10.43 -33.53 -1.58
C LYS A 243 11.66 -32.93 -2.26
N ASN A 244 11.50 -31.83 -2.99
CA ASN A 244 12.59 -31.12 -3.65
C ASN A 244 13.47 -30.33 -2.64
N GLY A 245 12.92 -30.02 -1.47
CA GLY A 245 13.63 -29.42 -0.34
C GLY A 245 13.45 -27.90 -0.24
N ASP A 246 13.87 -27.37 0.91
CA ASP A 246 13.64 -25.97 1.32
C ASP A 246 14.41 -24.92 0.49
N GLU A 247 15.37 -25.37 -0.32
CA GLU A 247 16.19 -24.54 -1.22
C GLU A 247 15.62 -24.44 -2.65
N SER A 248 14.46 -25.06 -2.91
CA SER A 248 13.79 -25.02 -4.21
C SER A 248 13.31 -23.61 -4.58
N GLU A 249 13.23 -23.34 -5.89
CA GLU A 249 12.81 -22.03 -6.41
C GLU A 249 11.35 -21.72 -6.04
N GLU A 250 10.49 -22.74 -5.97
CA GLU A 250 9.11 -22.62 -5.56
C GLU A 250 8.98 -22.12 -4.11
N VAL A 251 9.85 -22.60 -3.20
CA VAL A 251 9.93 -22.10 -1.82
C VAL A 251 10.46 -20.67 -1.80
N ALA A 252 11.44 -20.34 -2.63
CA ALA A 252 11.96 -18.97 -2.73
C ALA A 252 10.89 -17.99 -3.21
N ILE A 253 10.13 -18.35 -4.26
CA ILE A 253 9.00 -17.58 -4.80
C ILE A 253 7.90 -17.42 -3.74
N ALA A 254 7.51 -18.52 -3.06
CA ALA A 254 6.49 -18.49 -2.02
C ALA A 254 6.89 -17.54 -0.86
N LYS A 255 8.15 -17.61 -0.41
CA LYS A 255 8.65 -16.75 0.68
C LYS A 255 8.76 -15.29 0.26
N PHE A 256 9.22 -15.03 -0.97
CA PHE A 256 9.39 -13.67 -1.50
C PHE A 256 8.07 -12.91 -1.54
N TRP A 257 7.01 -13.56 -2.01
CA TRP A 257 5.68 -12.97 -2.13
C TRP A 257 4.77 -13.27 -0.92
N ASP A 258 5.27 -13.76 0.21
CA ASP A 258 4.41 -14.12 1.35
C ASP A 258 3.67 -12.88 1.89
N CYS A 259 4.43 -11.80 2.11
CA CYS A 259 3.97 -10.48 2.55
C CYS A 259 2.87 -10.53 3.63
N ASN A 260 3.01 -11.47 4.58
CA ASN A 260 2.03 -11.73 5.63
C ASN A 260 2.54 -11.18 6.98
N PRO A 261 1.99 -10.05 7.49
CA PRO A 261 2.43 -9.48 8.76
C PRO A 261 2.00 -10.29 9.99
N TYR A 262 1.24 -11.37 9.81
CA TYR A 262 0.71 -12.22 10.90
C TYR A 262 1.52 -13.48 11.14
N VAL A 263 2.65 -13.67 10.44
CA VAL A 263 3.47 -14.86 10.61
C VAL A 263 4.02 -14.91 12.03
N SER A 264 3.63 -15.96 12.75
CA SER A 264 3.95 -16.14 14.16
C SER A 264 4.82 -17.37 14.35
N VAL A 265 5.97 -17.20 15.00
CA VAL A 265 6.88 -18.29 15.35
C VAL A 265 6.77 -18.57 16.84
N THR A 266 6.32 -19.77 17.19
CA THR A 266 6.30 -20.28 18.57
C THR A 266 7.58 -21.03 18.88
N ARG A 267 8.34 -20.60 19.90
CA ARG A 267 9.46 -21.37 20.47
C ARG A 267 9.27 -21.52 21.98
N GLY A 268 8.80 -22.69 22.41
CA GLY A 268 8.39 -22.91 23.80
C GLY A 268 7.19 -22.02 24.16
N HIS A 269 7.31 -21.25 25.25
CA HIS A 269 6.28 -20.29 25.70
C HIS A 269 6.38 -18.92 25.02
N LEU A 270 7.37 -18.70 24.14
CA LEU A 270 7.59 -17.42 23.48
C LEU A 270 6.98 -17.42 22.09
N MET A 271 6.27 -16.34 21.77
CA MET A 271 5.72 -16.07 20.43
C MET A 271 6.36 -14.81 19.87
N PHE A 272 6.95 -14.93 18.68
CA PHE A 272 7.54 -13.81 17.95
C PHE A 272 6.80 -13.61 16.63
N ALA A 273 6.43 -12.37 16.31
CA ALA A 273 5.93 -12.01 14.99
C ALA A 273 7.12 -11.75 14.05
N THR A 274 7.05 -12.26 12.83
CA THR A 274 8.05 -11.96 11.80
C THR A 274 7.69 -10.63 11.15
N LYS A 275 8.61 -9.66 11.15
CA LYS A 275 8.41 -8.36 10.48
C LYS A 275 8.37 -8.57 8.97
N LYS A 276 7.21 -8.33 8.36
CA LYS A 276 7.01 -8.40 6.91
C LYS A 276 6.14 -7.23 6.45
N ILE A 277 6.36 -6.79 5.22
CA ILE A 277 5.45 -5.85 4.56
C ILE A 277 4.17 -6.54 4.10
N THR A 278 3.18 -5.76 3.69
CA THR A 278 1.94 -6.24 3.06
C THR A 278 2.06 -6.20 1.54
N PRO A 279 1.21 -6.90 0.77
CA PRO A 279 1.27 -6.88 -0.70
C PRO A 279 1.12 -5.48 -1.28
N GLY A 280 0.28 -4.64 -0.66
CA GLY A 280 0.14 -3.24 -1.07
C GLY A 280 1.45 -2.46 -0.90
N ALA A 281 2.14 -2.66 0.22
CA ALA A 281 3.43 -2.03 0.47
C ALA A 281 4.53 -2.52 -0.49
N HIS A 282 4.54 -3.81 -0.86
CA HIS A 282 5.44 -4.37 -1.86
C HIS A 282 5.26 -3.66 -3.22
N TRP A 283 4.03 -3.55 -3.72
CA TRP A 283 3.75 -2.86 -4.99
C TRP A 283 4.02 -1.35 -4.95
N ILE A 284 3.88 -0.71 -3.78
CA ILE A 284 4.34 0.67 -3.57
C ILE A 284 5.88 0.74 -3.63
N GLY A 285 6.59 -0.24 -3.09
CA GLY A 285 8.04 -0.40 -3.27
C GLY A 285 8.44 -0.58 -4.74
N ILE A 286 7.73 -1.41 -5.51
CA ILE A 286 7.96 -1.55 -6.96
C ILE A 286 7.73 -0.22 -7.70
N THR A 287 6.74 0.57 -7.28
CA THR A 287 6.51 1.92 -7.81
C THR A 287 7.71 2.85 -7.56
N LYS A 288 8.35 2.73 -6.39
CA LYS A 288 9.61 3.44 -6.06
C LYS A 288 10.72 3.05 -7.04
N ILE A 289 10.91 1.75 -7.24
CA ILE A 289 11.95 1.19 -8.11
C ILE A 289 11.77 1.70 -9.55
N ALA A 290 10.55 1.62 -10.08
CA ALA A 290 10.24 2.10 -11.43
C ALA A 290 10.50 3.61 -11.58
N SER A 291 10.02 4.42 -10.62
CA SER A 291 10.24 5.88 -10.60
C SER A 291 11.73 6.25 -10.58
N LYS A 292 12.52 5.59 -9.72
CA LYS A 292 13.96 5.80 -9.63
C LYS A 292 14.68 5.37 -10.91
N LYS A 293 14.32 4.22 -11.49
CA LYS A 293 14.95 3.68 -12.69
C LYS A 293 14.81 4.60 -13.91
N VAL A 294 13.69 5.31 -14.05
CA VAL A 294 13.49 6.27 -15.15
C VAL A 294 13.87 7.71 -14.78
N ASN A 295 14.39 7.94 -13.56
CA ASN A 295 14.67 9.27 -13.03
C ASN A 295 13.45 10.21 -13.09
N SER A 296 12.27 9.70 -12.70
CA SER A 296 11.05 10.50 -12.61
C SER A 296 11.29 11.76 -11.77
N ASP A 297 10.73 12.90 -12.21
CA ASP A 297 10.68 14.08 -11.36
C ASP A 297 9.66 13.93 -10.23
N PHE A 298 9.56 14.93 -9.35
CA PHE A 298 8.67 14.86 -8.19
C PHE A 298 7.21 14.70 -8.60
N ASP A 299 6.77 15.40 -9.64
CA ASP A 299 5.37 15.45 -10.05
C ASP A 299 4.98 14.12 -10.74
N ASP A 300 5.86 13.56 -11.58
CA ASP A 300 5.68 12.23 -12.18
C ASP A 300 5.71 11.12 -11.12
N THR A 301 6.52 11.28 -10.06
CA THR A 301 6.59 10.31 -8.95
C THR A 301 5.31 10.35 -8.11
N VAL A 302 4.80 11.53 -7.76
CA VAL A 302 3.51 11.68 -7.07
C VAL A 302 2.39 11.08 -7.92
N TYR A 303 2.36 11.35 -9.22
CA TYR A 303 1.40 10.75 -10.15
C TYR A 303 1.42 9.22 -10.11
N ALA A 304 2.62 8.62 -10.19
CA ALA A 304 2.76 7.16 -10.19
C ALA A 304 2.26 6.53 -8.88
N TYR A 305 2.65 7.09 -7.73
CA TYR A 305 2.18 6.61 -6.43
C TYR A 305 0.67 6.75 -6.25
N THR A 306 0.09 7.88 -6.64
CA THR A 306 -1.35 8.12 -6.52
C THR A 306 -2.14 7.13 -7.36
N LYS A 307 -1.76 6.94 -8.63
CA LYS A 307 -2.45 6.02 -9.53
C LYS A 307 -2.37 4.57 -9.05
N THR A 308 -1.18 4.13 -8.67
CA THR A 308 -0.98 2.75 -8.17
C THR A 308 -1.69 2.52 -6.83
N SER A 309 -1.63 3.46 -5.88
CA SER A 309 -2.31 3.32 -4.59
C SER A 309 -3.84 3.33 -4.69
N LEU A 310 -4.41 4.11 -5.63
CA LEU A 310 -5.84 4.06 -5.97
C LEU A 310 -6.25 2.67 -6.49
N ALA A 311 -5.49 2.10 -7.43
CA ALA A 311 -5.74 0.76 -7.95
C ALA A 311 -5.69 -0.30 -6.85
N ILE A 312 -4.69 -0.23 -5.97
CA ILE A 312 -4.50 -1.16 -4.85
C ILE A 312 -5.66 -1.07 -3.85
N ALA A 313 -6.08 0.15 -3.47
CA ALA A 313 -7.13 0.32 -2.46
C ALA A 313 -8.48 -0.25 -2.92
N ASP A 314 -8.90 0.03 -4.15
CA ASP A 314 -10.15 -0.50 -4.71
C ASP A 314 -10.05 -2.02 -4.98
N ALA A 315 -8.86 -2.52 -5.34
CA ALA A 315 -8.59 -3.95 -5.44
C ALA A 315 -8.81 -4.68 -4.11
N PHE A 316 -8.35 -4.11 -2.99
CA PHE A 316 -8.63 -4.66 -1.66
C PHE A 316 -10.11 -4.63 -1.31
N ILE A 317 -10.83 -3.54 -1.60
CA ILE A 317 -12.29 -3.44 -1.37
C ILE A 317 -13.03 -4.54 -2.14
N SER A 318 -12.74 -4.70 -3.43
CA SER A 318 -13.39 -5.69 -4.28
C SER A 318 -13.02 -7.14 -3.92
N CYS A 319 -11.77 -7.41 -3.55
CA CYS A 319 -11.35 -8.74 -3.12
C CYS A 319 -12.01 -9.12 -1.78
N TRP A 320 -12.03 -8.21 -0.80
CA TRP A 320 -12.64 -8.50 0.50
C TRP A 320 -14.16 -8.64 0.42
N ASP A 321 -14.81 -7.92 -0.50
CA ASP A 321 -16.21 -8.14 -0.85
C ASP A 321 -16.48 -9.60 -1.28
N GLU A 322 -15.59 -10.19 -2.09
CA GLU A 322 -15.74 -11.59 -2.48
C GLU A 322 -15.35 -12.57 -1.37
N LYS A 323 -14.28 -12.31 -0.61
CA LYS A 323 -13.85 -13.16 0.52
C LYS A 323 -14.95 -13.40 1.53
N TYR A 324 -15.66 -12.34 1.91
CA TYR A 324 -16.72 -12.43 2.90
C TYR A 324 -18.10 -12.74 2.30
N ARG A 325 -18.22 -12.76 0.96
CA ARG A 325 -19.39 -13.31 0.25
C ARG A 325 -19.31 -14.82 0.14
N SER A 326 -18.20 -15.33 -0.42
CA SER A 326 -17.99 -16.78 -0.63
C SER A 326 -17.72 -17.49 0.69
N ASN A 327 -17.02 -16.83 1.63
CA ASN A 327 -16.60 -17.39 2.91
C ASN A 327 -15.86 -18.73 2.77
N LEU A 328 -15.10 -18.92 1.69
CA LEU A 328 -14.54 -20.24 1.37
C LEU A 328 -13.45 -20.69 2.34
N ILE A 329 -13.50 -21.96 2.73
CA ILE A 329 -12.52 -22.66 3.58
C ILE A 329 -11.12 -22.76 2.94
N ARG A 330 -10.07 -22.75 3.77
CA ARG A 330 -8.67 -22.82 3.33
C ARG A 330 -8.21 -24.26 3.07
N PRO A 331 -7.21 -24.49 2.19
CA PRO A 331 -6.76 -25.84 1.84
C PRO A 331 -6.32 -26.67 3.06
N GLU A 332 -5.53 -26.08 3.96
CA GLU A 332 -4.99 -26.81 5.12
C GLU A 332 -6.07 -27.44 6.00
N THR A 333 -7.23 -26.79 6.13
CA THR A 333 -8.31 -27.30 6.98
C THR A 333 -8.86 -28.60 6.42
N LEU A 334 -9.11 -28.65 5.11
CA LEU A 334 -9.65 -29.84 4.46
C LEU A 334 -8.62 -30.94 4.27
N ILE A 335 -7.38 -30.57 3.94
CA ILE A 335 -6.29 -31.55 3.81
C ILE A 335 -6.08 -32.26 5.15
N ASN A 336 -5.97 -31.51 6.25
CA ASN A 336 -5.73 -32.10 7.56
C ASN A 336 -6.91 -32.93 8.08
N GLN A 337 -8.14 -32.58 7.70
CA GLN A 337 -9.35 -33.30 8.15
C GLN A 337 -9.67 -34.55 7.32
N HIS A 338 -9.31 -34.58 6.03
CA HIS A 338 -9.84 -35.57 5.10
C HIS A 338 -8.78 -36.30 4.25
N ILE A 339 -7.53 -35.82 4.23
CA ILE A 339 -6.48 -36.35 3.35
C ILE A 339 -5.26 -36.81 4.16
N ASP A 340 -4.64 -35.89 4.90
CA ASP A 340 -3.38 -36.11 5.61
C ASP A 340 -3.26 -35.15 6.81
N GLU A 341 -3.46 -35.68 8.02
CA GLU A 341 -3.44 -34.90 9.26
C GLU A 341 -2.07 -34.27 9.60
N ASN A 342 -0.99 -34.75 8.99
CA ASN A 342 0.37 -34.28 9.25
C ASN A 342 0.86 -33.26 8.20
N TRP A 343 0.07 -33.03 7.16
CA TRP A 343 0.41 -32.10 6.11
C TRP A 343 0.46 -30.67 6.63
N LYS A 344 1.38 -29.87 6.07
CA LYS A 344 1.52 -28.44 6.40
C LYS A 344 1.73 -27.65 5.11
N PRO A 345 1.10 -26.47 4.99
CA PRO A 345 1.42 -25.56 3.90
C PRO A 345 2.84 -25.01 4.08
N ILE A 346 3.48 -24.65 2.95
CA ILE A 346 4.82 -24.03 2.95
C ILE A 346 4.78 -22.67 3.66
N LEU A 347 3.69 -21.92 3.48
CA LEU A 347 3.44 -20.64 4.16
C LEU A 347 2.35 -20.80 5.22
N GLN A 348 2.46 -20.06 6.32
CA GLN A 348 1.39 -19.99 7.31
C GLN A 348 0.13 -19.35 6.68
N THR A 349 -1.03 -20.01 6.81
CA THR A 349 -2.27 -19.51 6.24
C THR A 349 -2.68 -18.16 6.85
N PRO A 350 -2.95 -17.14 6.02
CA PRO A 350 -3.44 -15.85 6.50
C PRO A 350 -4.85 -15.92 7.11
N PRO A 351 -5.16 -15.13 8.16
CA PRO A 351 -6.41 -15.22 8.92
C PRO A 351 -7.59 -14.53 8.23
N PHE A 352 -7.97 -15.01 7.06
CA PHE A 352 -9.17 -14.57 6.32
C PHE A 352 -9.60 -15.61 5.27
N PRO A 353 -10.87 -15.56 4.80
CA PRO A 353 -11.41 -16.49 3.81
C PRO A 353 -10.59 -16.59 2.52
N GLU A 354 -10.73 -17.73 1.83
CA GLU A 354 -9.87 -18.12 0.73
C GLU A 354 -10.15 -17.32 -0.57
N TYR A 355 -11.38 -17.33 -1.08
CA TYR A 355 -11.67 -16.88 -2.44
C TYR A 355 -12.12 -15.42 -2.54
N THR A 356 -11.56 -14.56 -3.39
CA THR A 356 -10.40 -14.74 -4.28
C THR A 356 -9.07 -14.43 -3.58
N SER A 357 -7.93 -14.76 -4.19
CA SER A 357 -6.60 -14.44 -3.65
C SER A 357 -6.33 -12.93 -3.65
N GLY A 358 -6.08 -12.36 -2.46
CA GLY A 358 -5.76 -10.93 -2.32
C GLY A 358 -4.46 -10.55 -3.01
N HIS A 359 -3.45 -11.44 -3.01
CA HIS A 359 -2.21 -11.22 -3.76
C HIS A 359 -2.48 -11.13 -5.25
N SER A 360 -3.33 -12.01 -5.79
CA SER A 360 -3.67 -12.04 -7.21
C SER A 360 -4.43 -10.78 -7.64
N VAL A 361 -5.46 -10.38 -6.89
CA VAL A 361 -6.28 -9.19 -7.22
C VAL A 361 -5.44 -7.91 -7.14
N VAL A 362 -4.68 -7.73 -6.05
CA VAL A 362 -3.87 -6.52 -5.84
C VAL A 362 -2.73 -6.42 -6.84
N SER A 363 -2.03 -7.54 -7.08
CA SER A 363 -0.92 -7.56 -8.06
C SER A 363 -1.41 -7.31 -9.47
N GLY A 364 -2.55 -7.92 -9.88
CA GLY A 364 -3.14 -7.66 -11.18
C GLY A 364 -3.53 -6.18 -11.38
N ALA A 365 -4.10 -5.54 -10.35
CA ALA A 365 -4.47 -4.13 -10.41
C ALA A 365 -3.23 -3.20 -10.44
N ALA A 366 -2.26 -3.43 -9.56
CA ALA A 366 -1.04 -2.63 -9.47
C ALA A 366 -0.17 -2.76 -10.74
N ALA A 367 0.01 -3.97 -11.25
CA ALA A 367 0.74 -4.20 -12.49
C ALA A 367 0.09 -3.51 -13.68
N THR A 368 -1.24 -3.52 -13.76
CA THR A 368 -1.98 -2.82 -14.82
C THR A 368 -1.76 -1.31 -14.75
N ALA A 369 -1.83 -0.72 -13.55
CA ALA A 369 -1.56 0.71 -13.34
C ALA A 369 -0.11 1.09 -13.66
N LEU A 370 0.88 0.29 -13.22
CA LEU A 370 2.29 0.57 -13.50
C LEU A 370 2.63 0.39 -14.99
N THR A 371 2.03 -0.61 -15.64
CA THR A 371 2.18 -0.83 -17.08
C THR A 371 1.66 0.37 -17.89
N SER A 372 0.58 1.01 -17.45
CA SER A 372 0.07 2.20 -18.13
C SER A 372 0.95 3.44 -17.96
N ILE A 373 1.76 3.47 -16.90
CA ILE A 373 2.67 4.58 -16.61
C ILE A 373 4.01 4.40 -17.32
N TYR A 374 4.62 3.21 -17.22
CA TYR A 374 6.01 2.97 -17.62
C TYR A 374 6.15 2.07 -18.86
N GLY A 375 5.06 1.48 -19.35
CA GLY A 375 5.03 0.56 -20.47
C GLY A 375 5.06 -0.92 -20.05
N ASP A 376 4.72 -1.80 -21.00
CA ASP A 376 4.49 -3.23 -20.77
C ASP A 376 5.79 -4.00 -20.46
N ASN A 377 6.81 -3.86 -21.30
CA ASN A 377 8.10 -4.56 -21.14
C ASN A 377 9.09 -3.80 -20.25
N PHE A 378 8.61 -3.30 -19.11
CA PHE A 378 9.44 -2.61 -18.14
C PHE A 378 10.18 -3.61 -17.24
N SER A 379 11.45 -3.87 -17.54
CA SER A 379 12.28 -4.71 -16.66
C SER A 379 12.62 -3.99 -15.36
N PHE A 380 12.76 -4.71 -14.25
CA PHE A 380 13.26 -4.17 -12.99
C PHE A 380 13.86 -5.28 -12.12
N GLU A 381 14.72 -4.86 -11.20
CA GLU A 381 15.23 -5.70 -10.12
C GLU A 381 14.47 -5.30 -8.86
N ASP A 382 13.73 -6.24 -8.30
CA ASP A 382 12.91 -6.06 -7.12
C ASP A 382 13.73 -6.33 -5.86
N ASP A 383 14.13 -5.24 -5.19
CA ASP A 383 14.90 -5.25 -3.94
C ASP A 383 14.05 -4.92 -2.71
N THR A 384 12.71 -4.84 -2.83
CA THR A 384 11.84 -4.38 -1.73
C THR A 384 11.89 -5.28 -0.51
N GLU A 385 12.15 -6.57 -0.71
CA GLU A 385 12.20 -7.57 0.35
C GLU A 385 13.61 -7.74 0.96
N THR A 386 14.63 -7.04 0.44
CA THR A 386 16.00 -7.10 0.97
C THR A 386 16.12 -6.62 2.42
N PRO A 387 15.43 -5.56 2.89
CA PRO A 387 15.44 -5.16 4.30
C PRO A 387 14.77 -6.19 5.22
N TYR A 388 13.97 -7.10 4.65
CA TYR A 388 13.26 -8.16 5.36
C TYR A 388 13.92 -9.54 5.21
N GLY A 389 15.15 -9.57 4.69
CA GLY A 389 16.03 -10.75 4.69
C GLY A 389 15.88 -11.68 3.49
N LEU A 390 15.27 -11.20 2.39
CA LEU A 390 15.07 -11.97 1.16
C LEU A 390 15.94 -11.43 0.01
N PRO A 391 16.31 -12.27 -0.96
CA PRO A 391 17.15 -11.84 -2.08
C PRO A 391 16.38 -10.98 -3.09
N ILE A 392 17.13 -10.26 -3.93
CA ILE A 392 16.59 -9.53 -5.09
C ILE A 392 16.05 -10.53 -6.12
N ARG A 393 14.88 -10.24 -6.70
CA ARG A 393 14.33 -10.97 -7.86
C ARG A 393 14.27 -10.08 -9.08
N LYS A 394 14.35 -10.66 -10.29
CA LYS A 394 14.35 -9.90 -11.54
C LYS A 394 13.11 -10.20 -12.35
N PHE A 395 12.51 -9.17 -12.91
CA PHE A 395 11.32 -9.26 -13.74
C PHE A 395 11.52 -8.47 -15.03
N ASN A 396 10.94 -8.96 -16.13
CA ASN A 396 10.95 -8.29 -17.44
C ASN A 396 9.72 -7.40 -17.64
N SER A 397 8.69 -7.55 -16.82
CA SER A 397 7.48 -6.71 -16.82
C SER A 397 6.79 -6.74 -15.45
N PHE A 398 5.93 -5.75 -15.18
CA PHE A 398 5.06 -5.80 -14.00
C PHE A 398 4.05 -6.95 -14.07
N ASN A 399 3.60 -7.31 -15.28
CA ASN A 399 2.67 -8.43 -15.48
C ASN A 399 3.31 -9.77 -15.10
N GLU A 400 4.58 -9.98 -15.45
CA GLU A 400 5.36 -11.15 -15.03
C GLU A 400 5.50 -11.23 -13.50
N ALA A 401 5.83 -10.09 -12.85
CA ALA A 401 5.89 -10.03 -11.39
C ALA A 401 4.53 -10.34 -10.74
N ALA A 402 3.42 -9.85 -11.31
CA ALA A 402 2.08 -10.14 -10.81
C ALA A 402 1.66 -11.60 -11.00
N ASP A 403 2.03 -12.22 -12.12
CA ASP A 403 1.76 -13.63 -12.37
C ASP A 403 2.59 -14.53 -11.43
N GLU A 404 3.85 -14.18 -11.15
CA GLU A 404 4.66 -14.86 -10.13
C GLU A 404 4.08 -14.68 -8.72
N ALA A 405 3.67 -13.45 -8.36
CA ALA A 405 3.02 -13.16 -7.07
C ALA A 405 1.73 -13.97 -6.89
N ALA A 406 0.93 -14.13 -7.95
CA ALA A 406 -0.27 -14.95 -7.93
C ALA A 406 0.06 -16.44 -7.77
N LEU A 407 0.98 -16.96 -8.57
CA LEU A 407 1.37 -18.38 -8.55
C LEU A 407 2.07 -18.79 -7.25
N SER A 408 2.80 -17.85 -6.61
CA SER A 408 3.43 -18.05 -5.31
C SER A 408 2.47 -18.59 -4.24
N ARG A 409 1.17 -18.30 -4.37
CA ARG A 409 0.15 -18.73 -3.41
C ARG A 409 -0.22 -20.20 -3.54
N MET A 410 -0.07 -20.77 -4.74
CA MET A 410 -0.15 -22.21 -4.97
C MET A 410 1.06 -22.90 -4.34
N TYR A 411 2.27 -22.40 -4.61
CA TYR A 411 3.50 -22.92 -3.99
C TYR A 411 3.47 -22.80 -2.46
N GLY A 412 2.84 -21.75 -1.95
CA GLY A 412 2.63 -21.56 -0.52
C GLY A 412 1.66 -22.55 0.13
N GLY A 413 0.86 -23.29 -0.65
CA GLY A 413 -0.10 -24.28 -0.15
C GLY A 413 -1.39 -23.68 0.45
N ILE A 414 -1.72 -22.42 0.13
CA ILE A 414 -2.73 -21.65 0.87
C ILE A 414 -3.89 -21.14 0.00
N HIS A 415 -3.82 -21.34 -1.31
CA HIS A 415 -4.86 -20.97 -2.25
C HIS A 415 -5.10 -22.06 -3.29
N TYR A 416 -6.36 -22.23 -3.69
CA TYR A 416 -6.76 -23.07 -4.82
C TYR A 416 -6.54 -22.34 -6.16
N ARG A 417 -6.51 -23.09 -7.26
CA ARG A 417 -6.26 -22.55 -8.61
C ARG A 417 -7.26 -21.47 -8.99
N ALA A 418 -8.55 -21.69 -8.74
CA ALA A 418 -9.59 -20.73 -9.07
C ALA A 418 -9.37 -19.37 -8.38
N ALA A 419 -9.01 -19.36 -7.09
CA ALA A 419 -8.78 -18.12 -6.35
C ALA A 419 -7.61 -17.30 -6.92
N ILE A 420 -6.61 -17.99 -7.48
CA ILE A 420 -5.43 -17.38 -8.09
C ILE A 420 -5.80 -16.80 -9.45
N GLU A 421 -6.29 -17.61 -10.38
CA GLU A 421 -6.54 -17.21 -11.76
C GLU A 421 -7.67 -16.19 -11.88
N VAL A 422 -8.79 -16.44 -11.20
CA VAL A 422 -9.92 -15.51 -11.18
C VAL A 422 -9.54 -14.22 -10.46
N GLY A 423 -8.72 -14.31 -9.41
CA GLY A 423 -8.19 -13.15 -8.70
C GLY A 423 -7.36 -12.23 -9.60
N VAL A 424 -6.43 -12.77 -10.39
CA VAL A 424 -5.64 -11.97 -11.34
C VAL A 424 -6.55 -11.27 -12.35
N GLY A 425 -7.53 -12.00 -12.89
CA GLY A 425 -8.51 -11.43 -13.82
C GLY A 425 -9.37 -10.31 -13.20
N GLN A 426 -9.78 -10.47 -11.94
CA GLN A 426 -10.50 -9.44 -11.17
C GLN A 426 -9.64 -8.18 -11.00
N GLY A 427 -8.38 -8.34 -10.59
CA GLY A 427 -7.43 -7.24 -10.41
C GLY A 427 -7.17 -6.45 -11.70
N ARG A 428 -6.87 -7.16 -12.79
CA ARG A 428 -6.63 -6.55 -14.12
C ARG A 428 -7.81 -5.72 -14.60
N LYS A 429 -9.05 -6.16 -14.34
CA LYS A 429 -10.27 -5.39 -14.68
C LYS A 429 -10.40 -4.09 -13.90
N ILE A 430 -10.03 -4.09 -12.62
CA ILE A 430 -10.02 -2.87 -11.78
C ILE A 430 -8.97 -1.89 -12.29
N GLY A 431 -7.76 -2.38 -12.58
CA GLY A 431 -6.71 -1.56 -13.21
C GLY A 431 -7.16 -0.98 -14.55
N ALA A 432 -7.77 -1.77 -15.42
CA ALA A 432 -8.29 -1.29 -16.70
C ALA A 432 -9.42 -0.25 -16.54
N LEU A 433 -10.28 -0.38 -15.51
CA LEU A 433 -11.27 0.65 -15.21
C LEU A 433 -10.60 1.96 -14.80
N LEU A 434 -9.58 1.92 -13.94
CA LEU A 434 -8.81 3.11 -13.55
C LEU A 434 -8.29 3.84 -14.80
N GLU A 435 -7.68 3.11 -15.74
CA GLU A 435 -7.16 3.67 -16.99
C GLU A 435 -8.24 4.32 -17.87
N SER A 436 -9.39 3.68 -17.97
CA SER A 436 -10.47 4.16 -18.85
C SER A 436 -11.30 5.29 -18.22
N LYS A 437 -11.47 5.30 -16.90
CA LYS A 437 -12.38 6.19 -16.16
C LYS A 437 -11.66 7.44 -15.65
N ILE A 438 -10.42 7.31 -15.16
CA ILE A 438 -9.72 8.40 -14.47
C ILE A 438 -8.65 9.00 -15.38
N LYS A 439 -8.87 10.25 -15.78
CA LYS A 439 -7.95 11.03 -16.61
C LYS A 439 -7.05 11.89 -15.74
N MET A 440 -5.93 11.34 -15.31
CA MET A 440 -4.96 12.02 -14.46
C MET A 440 -3.96 12.88 -15.26
N LYS A 441 -3.65 12.54 -16.51
CA LYS A 441 -2.64 13.24 -17.32
C LYS A 441 -3.24 13.72 -18.64
N ASN A 442 -2.86 14.92 -19.07
CA ASN A 442 -3.19 15.44 -20.39
C ASN A 442 -2.21 14.85 -21.42
N ASN A 443 -2.76 14.23 -22.46
CA ASN A 443 -1.99 13.72 -23.60
C ASN A 443 -1.50 14.87 -24.48
#